data_AF-A0A3N9TLN1-F1
#
_entry.id   AF-A0A3N9TLN1-F1
#
_cell.length_a   1.000
_cell.length_b   1.000
_cell.length_c   1.000
_cell.angle_alpha   90.00
_cell.angle_beta   90.00
_cell.angle_gamma   90.00
#
_symmetry.space_group_name_H-M   'P 1'
#
loop_
_entity.id
_entity.type
_entity.pdbx_description
1 polymer ?
#
loop_
_entity_poly.entity_id
_entity_poly.type
_entity_poly.pdbx_seq_one_letter_code
_entity_poly.pdbx_strand_id
1 'polypeptide(L)'
;NIVESEKLREFCFGIYEGDLDANMWGAIATKLSYESEKALFGDFANGKLPFDKMFGGVALVDTSGEAETFATVKARMQSELKTIAEETAAQGGGNILLVSHGAAILAMVADMSSTPIVAPLSNASVTQITYKNGEFTVGELGDMSYV
;
A
#
# COMPACT_ATOMS: atom_id res chain seq x y z
N ASN A 1 0.93 0.33 25.49
CA ASN A 1 1.95 1.23 24.92
C ASN A 1 1.75 1.29 23.43
N ILE A 2 1.78 2.49 22.85
CA ILE A 2 1.75 2.73 21.40
C ILE A 2 3.19 3.05 20.99
N VAL A 3 3.65 2.46 19.88
CA VAL A 3 4.96 2.73 19.28
C VAL A 3 4.70 3.27 17.88
N GLU A 4 5.27 4.42 17.56
CA GLU A 4 5.12 5.06 16.27
C GLU A 4 6.34 4.79 15.40
N SER A 5 6.12 4.58 14.10
CA SER A 5 7.18 4.38 13.13
C SER A 5 6.89 5.17 11.85
N GLU A 6 7.82 6.04 11.48
CA GLU A 6 7.70 6.84 10.25
C GLU A 6 7.71 5.97 8.99
N LYS A 7 8.29 4.76 9.07
CA LYS A 7 8.32 3.81 7.97
C LYS A 7 6.95 3.23 7.63
N LEU A 8 5.96 3.41 8.51
CA LEU A 8 4.57 2.94 8.33
C LEU A 8 3.62 4.01 7.77
N ARG A 9 4.12 5.20 7.40
CA ARG A 9 3.34 6.28 6.80
C ARG A 9 2.77 5.90 5.43
N GLU A 10 1.74 6.60 4.98
CA GLU A 10 1.26 6.50 3.59
C GLU A 10 2.36 6.91 2.60
N PHE A 11 2.16 6.63 1.31
CA PHE A 11 2.92 7.24 0.23
C PHE A 11 3.01 8.76 0.40
N CYS A 12 4.22 9.33 0.24
CA CYS A 12 4.34 10.75 -0.08
C CYS A 12 3.86 11.00 -1.51
N PHE A 13 2.84 11.84 -1.68
CA PHE A 13 2.27 12.17 -2.99
C PHE A 13 2.91 13.41 -3.65
N GLY A 14 3.96 13.99 -3.03
CA GLY A 14 4.69 15.13 -3.57
C GLY A 14 3.80 16.36 -3.73
N ILE A 15 3.76 16.94 -4.93
CA ILE A 15 2.95 18.14 -5.22
C ILE A 15 1.44 17.94 -5.01
N TYR A 16 0.97 16.70 -4.95
CA TYR A 16 -0.45 16.36 -4.79
C TYR A 16 -0.89 16.23 -3.32
N GLU A 17 0.01 16.40 -2.35
CA GLU A 17 -0.34 16.39 -0.93
C GLU A 17 -1.36 17.50 -0.60
N GLY A 18 -2.55 17.10 -0.19
CA GLY A 18 -3.67 18.02 0.12
C GLY A 18 -4.42 18.57 -1.10
N ASP A 19 -4.13 18.09 -2.30
CA ASP A 19 -4.88 18.45 -3.51
C ASP A 19 -6.13 17.57 -3.70
N LEU A 20 -6.94 17.88 -4.70
CA LEU A 20 -8.06 17.04 -5.12
C LEU A 20 -7.55 15.76 -5.81
N ASP A 21 -8.11 14.62 -5.42
CA ASP A 21 -7.83 13.31 -6.03
C ASP A 21 -7.88 13.34 -7.56
N ALA A 22 -8.85 14.06 -8.14
CA ALA A 22 -9.03 14.17 -9.58
C ALA A 22 -7.82 14.83 -10.29
N ASN A 23 -7.11 15.75 -9.63
CA ASN A 23 -5.93 16.38 -10.21
C ASN A 23 -4.79 15.36 -10.32
N MET A 24 -4.58 14.56 -9.28
CA MET A 24 -3.58 13.50 -9.25
C MET A 24 -3.94 12.37 -10.23
N TRP A 25 -5.13 11.78 -10.11
CA TRP A 25 -5.53 10.64 -10.92
C TRP A 25 -5.71 11.02 -12.40
N GLY A 26 -6.19 12.23 -12.70
CA GLY A 26 -6.26 12.73 -14.07
C GLY A 26 -4.89 12.87 -14.73
N ALA A 27 -3.90 13.37 -13.97
CA ALA A 27 -2.51 13.43 -14.44
C ALA A 27 -1.93 12.03 -14.67
N ILE A 28 -2.15 11.09 -13.74
CA ILE A 28 -1.70 9.69 -13.85
C ILE A 28 -2.35 9.01 -15.06
N ALA A 29 -3.67 9.16 -15.23
CA ALA A 29 -4.40 8.59 -16.36
C ALA A 29 -3.79 9.08 -17.68
N THR A 30 -3.59 10.40 -17.81
CA THR A 30 -2.96 11.00 -19.00
C THR A 30 -1.55 10.44 -19.22
N LYS A 31 -0.74 10.37 -18.16
CA LYS A 31 0.64 9.85 -18.22
C LYS A 31 0.71 8.39 -18.65
N LEU A 32 -0.28 7.59 -18.25
CA LEU A 32 -0.42 6.18 -18.60
C LEU A 32 -1.25 5.95 -19.88
N SER A 33 -1.54 7.01 -20.64
CA SER A 33 -2.28 6.95 -21.92
C SER A 33 -3.73 6.43 -21.80
N TYR A 34 -4.36 6.64 -20.64
CA TYR A 34 -5.78 6.42 -20.44
C TYR A 34 -6.59 7.66 -20.81
N GLU A 35 -7.76 7.46 -21.41
CA GLU A 35 -8.67 8.55 -21.80
C GLU A 35 -9.32 9.27 -20.60
N SER A 36 -9.39 8.59 -19.43
CA SER A 36 -9.96 9.14 -18.20
C SER A 36 -9.53 8.34 -16.98
N GLU A 37 -9.68 8.93 -15.80
CA GLU A 37 -9.56 8.22 -14.51
C GLU A 37 -10.45 6.98 -14.47
N LYS A 38 -11.70 7.11 -14.96
CA LYS A 38 -12.65 5.98 -15.00
C LYS A 38 -12.11 4.80 -15.82
N ALA A 39 -11.43 5.05 -16.94
CA ALA A 39 -10.81 4.01 -17.74
C ALA A 39 -9.64 3.36 -16.99
N LEU A 40 -8.79 4.16 -16.34
CA LEU A 40 -7.68 3.69 -15.52
C LEU A 40 -8.15 2.81 -14.35
N PHE A 41 -9.12 3.29 -13.55
CA PHE A 41 -9.69 2.54 -12.44
C PHE A 41 -10.45 1.30 -12.92
N GLY A 42 -11.09 1.37 -14.08
CA GLY A 42 -11.75 0.23 -14.71
C GLY A 42 -10.76 -0.88 -15.05
N ASP A 43 -9.61 -0.56 -15.63
CA ASP A 43 -8.57 -1.56 -15.92
C ASP A 43 -7.91 -2.10 -14.65
N PHE A 44 -7.70 -1.28 -13.63
CA PHE A 44 -7.23 -1.73 -12.31
C PHE A 44 -8.20 -2.74 -11.69
N ALA A 45 -9.49 -2.40 -11.64
CA ALA A 45 -10.54 -3.27 -11.07
C ALA A 45 -10.70 -4.60 -11.83
N ASN A 46 -10.37 -4.62 -13.12
CA ASN A 46 -10.38 -5.83 -13.95
C ASN A 46 -9.02 -6.57 -13.97
N GLY A 47 -8.05 -6.17 -13.15
CA GLY A 47 -6.73 -6.80 -13.06
C GLY A 47 -5.83 -6.58 -14.29
N LYS A 48 -6.16 -5.62 -15.16
CA LYS A 48 -5.39 -5.29 -16.37
C LYS A 48 -4.29 -4.26 -16.10
N LEU A 49 -4.49 -3.40 -15.10
CA LEU A 49 -3.48 -2.47 -14.62
C LEU A 49 -2.93 -2.96 -13.28
N PRO A 50 -1.65 -3.36 -13.20
CA PRO A 50 -1.03 -3.73 -11.94
C PRO A 50 -1.00 -2.59 -10.92
N PHE A 51 -1.19 -2.91 -9.64
CA PHE A 51 -1.21 -1.93 -8.54
C PHE A 51 0.07 -1.07 -8.48
N ASP A 52 1.24 -1.68 -8.68
CA ASP A 52 2.53 -0.99 -8.69
C ASP A 52 2.66 0.03 -9.83
N LYS A 53 2.04 -0.24 -10.98
CA LYS A 53 1.97 0.70 -12.10
C LYS A 53 0.99 1.84 -11.84
N MET A 54 -0.15 1.54 -11.23
CA MET A 54 -1.16 2.54 -10.89
C MET A 54 -0.62 3.54 -9.87
N PHE A 55 -0.13 3.08 -8.72
CA PHE A 55 0.40 3.95 -7.66
C PHE A 55 1.82 4.46 -7.95
N GLY A 56 2.61 3.71 -8.71
CA GLY A 56 3.88 4.21 -9.25
C GLY A 56 3.71 5.39 -10.23
N GLY A 57 2.49 5.63 -10.72
CA GLY A 57 2.16 6.76 -11.58
C GLY A 57 2.38 8.12 -10.93
N VAL A 58 2.19 8.25 -9.60
CA VAL A 58 2.33 9.52 -8.86
C VAL A 58 3.71 10.13 -9.07
N ALA A 59 4.78 9.37 -8.84
CA ALA A 59 6.15 9.85 -9.01
C ALA A 59 6.49 10.20 -10.47
N LEU A 60 5.72 9.72 -11.45
CA LEU A 60 5.91 10.05 -12.87
C LEU A 60 5.27 11.39 -13.27
N VAL A 61 4.35 11.89 -12.45
CA VAL A 61 3.58 13.13 -12.70
C VAL A 61 3.90 14.23 -11.68
N ASP A 62 4.53 13.88 -10.56
CA ASP A 62 5.03 14.85 -9.60
C ASP A 62 6.16 15.69 -10.19
N THR A 63 6.02 17.02 -10.08
CA THR A 63 7.01 17.99 -10.56
C THR A 63 7.89 18.54 -9.44
N SER A 64 7.54 18.27 -8.18
CA SER A 64 8.35 18.67 -7.02
C SER A 64 9.57 17.77 -6.84
N GLY A 65 9.45 16.49 -7.20
CA GLY A 65 10.49 15.47 -6.98
C GLY A 65 10.44 14.84 -5.59
N GLU A 66 9.39 15.14 -4.80
CA GLU A 66 9.20 14.68 -3.43
C GLU A 66 8.33 13.41 -3.34
N ALA A 67 7.60 13.08 -4.40
CA ALA A 67 6.75 11.89 -4.41
C ALA A 67 7.56 10.59 -4.27
N GLU A 68 7.11 9.70 -3.39
CA GLU A 68 7.74 8.40 -3.22
C GLU A 68 7.42 7.46 -4.38
N THR A 69 8.39 6.62 -4.74
CA THR A 69 8.14 5.52 -5.67
C THR A 69 7.49 4.35 -4.94
N PHE A 70 6.74 3.51 -5.68
CA PHE A 70 6.21 2.25 -5.16
C PHE A 70 7.29 1.37 -4.50
N ALA A 71 8.47 1.28 -5.11
CA ALA A 71 9.57 0.49 -4.58
C ALA A 71 10.08 1.04 -3.25
N THR A 72 10.15 2.36 -3.09
CA THR A 72 10.52 3.04 -1.84
C THR A 72 9.55 2.68 -0.72
N VAL A 73 8.24 2.86 -0.95
CA VAL A 73 7.22 2.58 0.05
C VAL A 73 7.19 1.11 0.43
N LYS A 74 7.18 0.21 -0.57
CA LYS A 74 7.24 -1.24 -0.31
C LYS A 74 8.45 -1.62 0.55
N ALA A 75 9.64 -1.11 0.21
CA ALA A 75 10.86 -1.44 0.93
C ALA A 75 10.82 -1.00 2.41
N ARG A 76 10.38 0.24 2.69
CA ARG A 76 10.29 0.72 4.09
C ARG A 76 9.20 0.00 4.89
N MET A 77 8.06 -0.28 4.27
CA MET A 77 6.95 -1.01 4.89
C MET A 77 7.36 -2.45 5.24
N GLN A 78 7.99 -3.16 4.30
CA GLN A 78 8.44 -4.54 4.51
C GLN A 78 9.61 -4.62 5.50
N SER A 79 10.53 -3.66 5.47
CA SER A 79 11.62 -3.59 6.45
C SER A 79 11.10 -3.41 7.87
N GLU A 80 10.08 -2.58 8.07
CA GLU A 80 9.49 -2.36 9.38
C GLU A 80 8.65 -3.56 9.84
N LEU A 81 7.82 -4.11 8.94
CA LEU A 81 7.08 -5.35 9.21
C LEU A 81 8.02 -6.47 9.67
N LYS A 82 9.16 -6.65 8.97
CA LYS A 82 10.18 -7.64 9.33
C LYS A 82 10.77 -7.39 10.71
N THR A 83 11.15 -6.14 11.01
CA THR A 83 11.71 -5.76 12.32
C THR A 83 10.73 -6.10 13.44
N ILE A 84 9.48 -5.65 13.30
CA ILE A 84 8.40 -5.89 14.28
C ILE A 84 8.16 -7.39 14.48
N ALA A 85 8.13 -8.15 13.40
CA ALA A 85 7.86 -9.59 13.44
C ALA A 85 9.01 -10.38 14.10
N GLU A 86 10.26 -10.05 13.78
CA GLU A 86 11.45 -10.68 14.37
C GLU A 86 11.59 -10.35 15.86
N GLU A 87 11.37 -9.09 16.25
CA GLU A 87 11.40 -8.68 17.66
C GLU A 87 10.30 -9.36 18.47
N THR A 88 9.09 -9.45 17.93
CA THR A 88 7.97 -10.12 18.60
C THR A 88 8.20 -11.61 18.70
N ALA A 89 8.72 -12.26 17.66
CA ALA A 89 9.08 -13.67 17.70
C ALA A 89 10.15 -13.96 18.76
N ALA A 90 11.16 -13.09 18.89
CA ALA A 90 12.21 -13.20 19.91
C ALA A 90 11.68 -13.05 21.34
N GLN A 91 10.53 -12.36 21.52
CA GLN A 91 9.86 -12.17 22.80
C GLN A 91 8.82 -13.26 23.14
N GLY A 92 8.74 -14.32 22.33
CA GLY A 92 7.80 -15.43 22.54
C GLY A 92 6.56 -15.41 21.63
N GLY A 93 6.49 -14.47 20.68
CA GLY A 93 5.40 -14.33 19.73
C GLY A 93 4.17 -13.63 20.31
N GLY A 94 3.07 -13.65 19.55
CA GLY A 94 1.80 -13.04 19.94
C GLY A 94 1.14 -12.27 18.81
N ASN A 95 0.04 -11.61 19.13
CA ASN A 95 -0.69 -10.77 18.19
C ASN A 95 -0.19 -9.32 18.26
N ILE A 96 -0.05 -8.70 17.10
CA ILE A 96 0.35 -7.29 16.96
C ILE A 96 -0.75 -6.57 16.20
N LEU A 97 -1.16 -5.40 16.70
CA LEU A 97 -1.97 -4.47 15.94
C LEU A 97 -1.06 -3.45 15.28
N LEU A 98 -0.96 -3.48 13.95
CA LEU A 98 -0.26 -2.50 13.14
C LEU A 98 -1.30 -1.63 12.43
N VAL A 99 -1.33 -0.33 12.78
CA VAL A 99 -2.22 0.65 12.14
C VAL A 99 -1.42 1.45 11.12
N SER A 100 -1.90 1.51 9.89
CA SER A 100 -1.25 2.20 8.76
C SER A 100 -2.30 2.69 7.76
N HIS A 101 -1.96 2.80 6.49
CA HIS A 101 -2.73 3.46 5.44
C HIS A 101 -2.99 2.54 4.26
N GLY A 102 -4.04 2.81 3.49
CA GLY A 102 -4.57 1.90 2.49
C GLY A 102 -3.56 1.51 1.42
N ALA A 103 -2.93 2.49 0.76
CA ALA A 103 -2.01 2.18 -0.33
C ALA A 103 -0.69 1.60 0.19
N ALA A 104 -0.18 2.09 1.32
CA ALA A 104 1.02 1.55 1.95
C ALA A 104 0.86 0.09 2.42
N ILE A 105 -0.30 -0.30 2.97
CA ILE A 105 -0.59 -1.71 3.32
C ILE A 105 -0.59 -2.58 2.05
N LEU A 106 -1.26 -2.13 0.99
CA LEU A 106 -1.28 -2.85 -0.28
C LEU A 106 0.12 -2.97 -0.91
N ALA A 107 0.96 -1.94 -0.81
CA ALA A 107 2.35 -1.99 -1.25
C ALA A 107 3.18 -2.97 -0.42
N MET A 108 2.97 -3.01 0.91
CA MET A 108 3.65 -3.94 1.82
C MET A 108 3.46 -5.39 1.41
N VAL A 109 2.23 -5.76 1.02
CA VAL A 109 1.85 -7.15 0.72
C VAL A 109 1.92 -7.50 -0.77
N ALA A 110 2.27 -6.56 -1.65
CA ALA A 110 2.11 -6.71 -3.10
C ALA A 110 2.85 -7.91 -3.72
N ASP A 111 4.00 -8.33 -3.16
CA ASP A 111 4.74 -9.52 -3.58
C ASP A 111 4.66 -10.69 -2.59
N MET A 112 3.89 -10.53 -1.52
CA MET A 112 3.61 -11.57 -0.51
C MET A 112 2.19 -12.16 -0.66
N SER A 113 1.27 -11.42 -1.26
CA SER A 113 -0.12 -11.80 -1.47
C SER A 113 -0.27 -12.70 -2.70
N SER A 114 -1.02 -13.79 -2.55
CA SER A 114 -1.51 -14.60 -3.68
C SER A 114 -2.80 -14.04 -4.30
N THR A 115 -3.48 -13.14 -3.59
CA THR A 115 -4.70 -12.47 -4.03
C THR A 115 -4.34 -11.23 -4.86
N PRO A 116 -4.91 -11.08 -6.07
CA PRO A 116 -4.73 -9.88 -6.88
C PRO A 116 -5.25 -8.62 -6.16
N ILE A 117 -4.44 -7.57 -6.15
CA ILE A 117 -4.83 -6.25 -5.65
C ILE A 117 -5.56 -5.51 -6.78
N VAL A 118 -6.88 -5.46 -6.69
CA VAL A 118 -7.77 -4.86 -7.71
C VAL A 118 -8.75 -3.84 -7.13
N ALA A 119 -8.64 -3.55 -5.83
CA ALA A 119 -9.49 -2.59 -5.14
C ALA A 119 -8.72 -1.92 -4.00
N PRO A 120 -9.09 -0.68 -3.62
CA PRO A 120 -8.59 -0.06 -2.40
C PRO A 120 -9.13 -0.77 -1.16
N LEU A 121 -8.43 -0.63 -0.03
CA LEU A 121 -8.91 -1.09 1.27
C LEU A 121 -9.96 -0.13 1.84
N SER A 122 -11.01 -0.69 2.46
CA SER A 122 -11.97 0.10 3.23
C SER A 122 -11.33 0.59 4.53
N ASN A 123 -11.76 1.76 5.02
CA ASN A 123 -11.34 2.27 6.32
C ASN A 123 -11.72 1.29 7.44
N ALA A 124 -10.83 1.14 8.42
CA ALA A 124 -10.96 0.20 9.54
C ALA A 124 -11.00 -1.29 9.16
N SER A 125 -10.75 -1.62 7.90
CA SER A 125 -10.58 -3.02 7.48
C SER A 125 -9.29 -3.63 8.04
N VAL A 126 -9.27 -4.96 8.16
CA VAL A 126 -8.13 -5.73 8.70
C VAL A 126 -7.49 -6.56 7.59
N THR A 127 -6.18 -6.43 7.43
CA THR A 127 -5.38 -7.37 6.62
C THR A 127 -4.58 -8.26 7.55
N GLN A 128 -4.87 -9.56 7.56
CA GLN A 128 -4.17 -10.51 8.44
C GLN A 128 -2.86 -10.96 7.79
N ILE A 129 -1.75 -10.84 8.52
CA ILE A 129 -0.43 -11.34 8.11
C ILE A 129 0.11 -12.23 9.22
N THR A 130 0.55 -13.44 8.87
CA THR A 130 1.22 -14.38 9.79
C THR A 130 2.71 -14.39 9.49
N TYR A 131 3.54 -14.34 10.54
CA TYR A 131 4.98 -14.56 10.45
C TYR A 131 5.40 -15.81 11.20
N LYS A 132 6.08 -16.74 10.54
CA LYS A 132 6.57 -17.97 11.15
C LYS A 132 7.82 -18.45 10.45
N ASN A 133 8.86 -18.80 11.23
CA ASN A 133 10.11 -19.37 10.72
C ASN A 133 10.78 -18.55 9.61
N GLY A 134 10.70 -17.21 9.68
CA GLY A 134 11.28 -16.32 8.66
C GLY A 134 10.38 -16.03 7.47
N GLU A 135 9.17 -16.61 7.41
CA GLU A 135 8.27 -16.48 6.28
C GLU A 135 6.99 -15.71 6.66
N PHE A 136 6.55 -14.83 5.75
CA PHE A 136 5.28 -14.12 5.83
C PHE A 136 4.21 -14.83 5.00
N THR A 137 3.01 -14.95 5.55
CA THR A 137 1.81 -15.42 4.83
C THR A 137 0.73 -14.37 4.97
N VAL A 138 0.25 -13.87 3.82
CA VAL A 138 -0.84 -12.89 3.75
C VAL A 138 -2.16 -13.63 3.66
N GLY A 139 -3.08 -13.31 4.57
CA GLY A 139 -4.45 -13.81 4.59
C GLY A 139 -5.38 -12.94 3.75
N GLU A 140 -6.60 -12.76 4.24
CA GLU A 140 -7.58 -11.88 3.60
C GLU A 140 -7.12 -10.41 3.66
N LEU A 141 -7.27 -9.72 2.52
CA LEU A 141 -7.00 -8.30 2.40
C LEU A 141 -8.29 -7.53 2.71
N GLY A 142 -8.23 -6.63 3.69
CA GLY A 142 -9.32 -5.71 3.96
C GLY A 142 -10.61 -6.35 4.50
N ASP A 143 -10.48 -7.32 5.39
CA ASP A 143 -11.61 -7.94 6.09
C ASP A 143 -12.36 -6.91 6.95
N MET A 144 -13.66 -6.75 6.68
CA MET A 144 -14.56 -5.82 7.37
C MET A 144 -15.37 -6.50 8.48
N SER A 145 -15.20 -7.80 8.73
CA SER A 145 -15.98 -8.56 9.71
C SER A 145 -15.76 -8.13 11.17
N TYR A 146 -14.74 -7.31 11.43
CA TYR A 146 -14.38 -6.77 12.75
C TYR A 146 -15.07 -5.43 13.09
N VAL A 147 -15.81 -4.83 12.15
CA VAL A 147 -16.44 -3.50 12.28
C VAL A 147 -17.91 -3.61 12.64
#